data_AF-A0A2T1EP70-F1
#
_entry.id   AF-A0A2T1EP70-F1
#
_cell.length_a   1.000
_cell.length_b   1.000
_cell.length_c   1.000
_cell.angle_alpha   90.00
_cell.angle_beta   90.00
_cell.angle_gamma   90.00
#
_symmetry.space_group_name_H-M   'P 1'
#
loop_
_entity.id
_entity.type
_entity.pdbx_description
1 polymer ?
#
loop_
_entity_poly.entity_id
_entity_poly.type
_entity_poly.pdbx_seq_one_letter_code
_entity_poly.pdbx_strand_id
1 'polypeptide(L)'
;MLIRPNLAAIVAIVSISVIAPEIARSVQLRDGTVSFVQQPRLVATATSIQDTNAWGSTYYFTIDLPQNAGEPLQTVTFNQHEGVDNIRFDLKDTRAFVGTRRRRGENISLGAVTRDKETRTVTVLFNPPVTPGKTITIGLRPVQNPFSSGVYLFGVKAFPVGAKTAGQFMGYGRLQFYGDLFD
;
A
#
# COMPACT_ATOMS: atom_id res chain seq x y z
N MET A 1 -57.76 -39.64 -47.69
CA MET A 1 -58.28 -38.68 -46.68
C MET A 1 -57.70 -39.17 -45.34
N LEU A 2 -56.86 -38.50 -44.56
CA LEU A 2 -56.53 -37.08 -44.35
C LEU A 2 -55.05 -36.92 -43.89
N ILE A 3 -54.40 -35.85 -44.37
CA ILE A 3 -53.63 -34.80 -43.65
C ILE A 3 -52.45 -35.18 -42.70
N ARG A 4 -51.25 -34.64 -43.00
CA ARG A 4 -50.03 -34.54 -42.16
C ARG A 4 -50.15 -33.44 -41.07
N PRO A 5 -49.34 -33.44 -39.98
CA PRO A 5 -48.19 -32.52 -39.98
C PRO A 5 -46.90 -33.00 -39.26
N ASN A 6 -45.81 -32.29 -39.57
CA ASN A 6 -44.43 -32.39 -39.07
C ASN A 6 -44.27 -32.04 -37.58
N LEU A 7 -43.20 -32.55 -36.95
CA LEU A 7 -42.39 -31.75 -36.01
C LEU A 7 -40.91 -32.18 -36.10
N ALA A 8 -40.11 -31.35 -36.78
CA ALA A 8 -38.66 -31.39 -36.69
C ALA A 8 -38.26 -30.72 -35.37
N ALA A 9 -37.58 -31.45 -34.49
CA ALA A 9 -37.04 -30.91 -33.25
C ALA A 9 -35.78 -30.09 -33.56
N ILE A 10 -35.87 -28.77 -33.39
CA ILE A 10 -34.72 -27.87 -33.42
C ILE A 10 -34.06 -27.95 -32.05
N VAL A 11 -32.87 -28.56 -31.99
CA VAL A 11 -32.00 -28.48 -30.81
C VAL A 11 -31.18 -27.20 -30.93
N ALA A 12 -31.56 -26.18 -30.16
CA ALA A 12 -30.76 -24.96 -30.02
C ALA A 12 -29.64 -25.23 -28.99
N ILE A 13 -28.40 -25.31 -29.47
CA ILE A 13 -27.22 -25.33 -28.59
C ILE A 13 -26.96 -23.88 -28.17
N VAL A 14 -27.30 -23.56 -26.92
CA VAL A 14 -26.93 -22.28 -26.31
C VAL A 14 -25.47 -22.38 -25.87
N SER A 15 -24.58 -21.77 -26.65
CA SER A 15 -23.19 -21.58 -26.29
C SER A 15 -23.11 -20.53 -25.18
N ILE A 16 -22.99 -20.96 -23.92
CA ILE A 16 -22.64 -20.05 -22.82
C ILE A 16 -21.15 -19.73 -22.97
N SER A 17 -20.85 -18.56 -23.55
CA SER A 17 -19.50 -18.01 -23.54
C SER A 17 -19.14 -17.65 -22.10
N VAL A 18 -18.33 -18.50 -21.46
CA VAL A 18 -17.68 -18.18 -20.19
C VAL A 18 -16.68 -17.06 -20.47
N ILE A 19 -17.04 -15.84 -20.10
CA ILE A 19 -16.11 -14.70 -20.09
C ILE A 19 -15.15 -14.96 -18.92
N ALA A 20 -14.00 -15.57 -19.21
CA ALA A 20 -12.91 -15.60 -18.25
C ALA A 20 -12.47 -14.15 -17.99
N PRO A 21 -12.32 -13.72 -16.73
CA PRO A 21 -11.75 -12.40 -16.48
C PRO A 21 -10.33 -12.38 -17.07
N GLU A 22 -10.04 -11.42 -17.93
CA GLU A 22 -8.67 -11.12 -18.34
C GLU A 22 -7.88 -10.83 -17.06
N ILE A 23 -7.06 -11.80 -16.64
CA ILE A 23 -6.01 -11.55 -15.67
C ILE A 23 -5.16 -10.45 -16.32
N ALA A 24 -5.18 -9.27 -15.71
CA ALA A 24 -4.46 -8.09 -16.16
C ALA A 24 -3.06 -8.51 -16.60
N ARG A 25 -2.76 -8.36 -17.89
CA ARG A 25 -1.42 -8.64 -18.40
C ARG A 25 -0.48 -7.69 -17.66
N SER A 26 0.42 -8.29 -16.89
CA SER A 26 1.52 -7.57 -16.25
C SER A 26 2.19 -6.67 -17.29
N VAL A 27 2.32 -5.38 -17.01
CA VAL A 27 3.19 -4.51 -17.82
C VAL A 27 4.62 -4.83 -17.39
N GLN A 28 5.15 -5.88 -18.00
CA GLN A 28 6.58 -6.12 -18.01
C GLN A 28 7.20 -5.18 -19.03
N LEU A 29 8.12 -4.33 -18.57
CA LEU A 29 9.01 -3.62 -19.47
C LEU A 29 9.81 -4.65 -20.28
N ARG A 30 10.36 -4.22 -21.43
CA ARG A 30 11.12 -5.09 -22.34
C ARG A 30 12.27 -5.85 -21.68
N ASP A 31 12.73 -5.37 -20.52
CA ASP A 31 13.82 -5.94 -19.72
C ASP A 31 13.34 -6.83 -18.55
N GLY A 32 12.05 -7.21 -18.55
CA GLY A 32 11.42 -8.04 -17.53
C GLY A 32 11.02 -7.31 -16.24
N THR A 33 11.18 -5.98 -16.18
CA THR A 33 10.81 -5.20 -14.98
C THR A 33 9.29 -5.09 -14.86
N VAL A 34 8.73 -5.46 -13.71
CA VAL A 34 7.30 -5.32 -13.41
C VAL A 34 7.02 -3.92 -12.84
N SER A 35 5.95 -3.28 -13.32
CA SER A 35 5.52 -1.96 -12.84
C SER A 35 3.99 -1.89 -12.73
N PHE A 36 3.49 -0.98 -11.90
CA PHE A 36 2.07 -0.62 -11.88
C PHE A 36 1.66 0.06 -13.21
N VAL A 37 0.44 -0.22 -13.64
CA VAL A 37 -0.23 0.45 -14.77
C VAL A 37 -0.74 1.81 -14.33
N GLN A 38 -1.65 1.83 -13.36
CA GLN A 38 -2.01 3.04 -12.64
C GLN A 38 -1.28 3.11 -11.30
N GLN A 39 -0.60 4.23 -11.06
CA GLN A 39 0.28 4.38 -9.92
C GLN A 39 -0.50 4.48 -8.60
N PRO A 40 -0.06 3.76 -7.55
CA PRO A 40 -0.52 3.99 -6.18
C PRO A 40 -0.18 5.40 -5.71
N ARG A 41 -0.97 5.96 -4.80
CA ARG A 41 -0.82 7.33 -4.31
C ARG A 41 -0.81 7.41 -2.80
N LEU A 42 0.08 8.21 -2.23
CA LEU A 42 0.02 8.59 -0.83
C LEU A 42 -1.04 9.68 -0.68
N VAL A 43 -2.15 9.37 -0.01
CA VAL A 43 -3.30 10.29 0.11
C VAL A 43 -3.37 10.98 1.46
N ALA A 44 -2.75 10.42 2.50
CA ALA A 44 -2.64 11.09 3.79
C ALA A 44 -1.42 10.62 4.58
N THR A 45 -0.90 11.50 5.43
CA THR A 45 0.10 11.18 6.45
C THR A 45 -0.26 11.91 7.75
N ALA A 46 -0.23 11.22 8.88
CA ALA A 46 -0.55 11.81 10.17
C ALA A 46 0.10 11.05 11.32
N THR A 47 0.41 11.74 12.40
CA THR A 47 0.78 11.13 13.69
C THR A 47 -0.40 11.18 14.66
N SER A 48 -0.48 10.25 15.61
CA SER A 48 -1.48 10.31 16.68
C SER A 48 -1.15 11.33 17.77
N ILE A 49 0.15 11.61 17.98
CA ILE A 49 0.65 12.56 18.97
C ILE A 49 1.74 13.39 18.30
N GLN A 50 1.69 14.72 18.44
CA GLN A 50 2.63 15.64 17.80
C GLN A 50 3.70 16.18 18.74
N ASP A 51 3.61 15.92 20.05
CA ASP A 51 4.62 16.41 20.99
C ASP A 51 5.95 15.69 20.78
N THR A 52 7.07 16.40 20.87
CA THR A 52 8.39 15.79 20.97
C THR A 52 8.43 14.89 22.20
N ASN A 53 9.27 13.86 22.17
CA ASN A 53 9.44 12.93 23.28
C ASN A 53 8.17 12.15 23.69
N ALA A 54 7.06 12.26 22.96
CA ALA A 54 5.86 11.50 23.28
C ALA A 54 6.04 9.99 23.04
N TRP A 55 5.64 9.21 24.03
CA TRP A 55 5.57 7.75 23.94
C TRP A 55 4.24 7.32 23.32
N GLY A 56 4.22 6.11 22.75
CA GLY A 56 2.98 5.48 22.30
C GLY A 56 2.32 6.09 21.05
N SER A 57 3.03 6.97 20.37
CA SER A 57 2.59 7.55 19.10
C SER A 57 2.50 6.50 17.98
N THR A 58 1.82 6.82 16.89
CA THR A 58 1.75 6.00 15.68
C THR A 58 1.69 6.90 14.46
N TYR A 59 2.54 6.64 13.49
CA TYR A 59 2.62 7.36 12.23
C TYR A 59 1.86 6.59 11.17
N TYR A 60 0.81 7.21 10.65
CA TYR A 60 -0.11 6.62 9.70
C TYR A 60 0.16 7.17 8.31
N PHE A 61 0.31 6.25 7.36
CA PHE A 61 0.46 6.54 5.94
C PHE A 61 -0.69 5.86 5.21
N THR A 62 -1.58 6.65 4.62
CA THR A 62 -2.74 6.14 3.87
C THR A 62 -2.43 6.16 2.39
N ILE A 63 -2.55 5.01 1.76
CA ILE A 63 -2.23 4.76 0.36
C ILE A 63 -3.51 4.38 -0.36
N ASP A 64 -3.75 5.00 -1.50
CA ASP A 64 -4.75 4.56 -2.45
C ASP A 64 -4.11 3.68 -3.52
N LEU A 65 -4.54 2.42 -3.60
CA LEU A 65 -4.14 1.48 -4.64
C LEU A 65 -5.31 1.36 -5.63
N PRO A 66 -5.22 1.99 -6.81
CA PRO A 66 -6.34 2.08 -7.74
C PRO A 66 -6.73 0.71 -8.30
N GLN A 67 -8.00 0.54 -8.69
CA GLN A 67 -8.52 -0.73 -9.19
C GLN A 67 -7.80 -1.22 -10.46
N ASN A 68 -7.38 -0.29 -11.31
CA ASN A 68 -6.61 -0.52 -12.53
C ASN A 68 -5.09 -0.36 -12.31
N ALA A 69 -4.59 -0.62 -11.10
CA ALA A 69 -3.15 -0.64 -10.84
C ALA A 69 -2.41 -1.72 -11.66
N GLY A 70 -3.13 -2.73 -12.16
CA GLY A 70 -2.60 -3.84 -12.96
C GLY A 70 -1.88 -4.90 -12.12
N GLU A 71 -1.16 -4.48 -11.08
CA GLU A 71 -0.38 -5.36 -10.20
C GLU A 71 -0.77 -5.19 -8.72
N PRO A 72 -0.73 -6.27 -7.91
CA PRO A 72 -0.85 -6.18 -6.46
C PRO A 72 0.33 -5.43 -5.83
N LEU A 73 0.06 -4.72 -4.72
CA LEU A 73 1.09 -4.08 -3.91
C LEU A 73 1.76 -5.10 -2.98
N GLN A 74 3.06 -5.32 -3.16
CA GLN A 74 3.82 -6.25 -2.33
C GLN A 74 4.60 -5.54 -1.23
N THR A 75 5.26 -4.43 -1.56
CA THR A 75 6.19 -3.78 -0.63
C THR A 75 5.96 -2.28 -0.59
N VAL A 76 6.06 -1.69 0.60
CA VAL A 76 6.13 -0.24 0.79
C VAL A 76 7.36 0.11 1.60
N THR A 77 8.11 1.12 1.14
CA THR A 77 9.27 1.64 1.87
C THR A 77 9.01 3.07 2.32
N PHE A 78 9.47 3.39 3.53
CA PHE A 78 9.38 4.70 4.16
C PHE A 78 10.80 5.17 4.47
N ASN A 79 11.33 6.05 3.61
CA ASN A 79 12.65 6.62 3.76
C ASN A 79 12.55 7.97 4.48
N GLN A 80 13.16 8.13 5.65
CA GLN A 80 13.20 9.43 6.31
C GLN A 80 14.24 10.33 5.62
N HIS A 81 13.77 11.30 4.84
CA HIS A 81 14.60 12.22 4.06
C HIS A 81 14.98 13.48 4.84
N GLU A 82 14.05 13.99 5.66
CA GLU A 82 14.26 15.18 6.49
C GLU A 82 13.92 14.90 7.96
N GLY A 83 14.37 15.81 8.83
CA GLY A 83 14.24 15.72 10.28
C GLY A 83 15.59 15.50 10.95
N VAL A 84 15.80 16.21 12.07
CA VAL A 84 17.07 16.20 12.81
C VAL A 84 17.35 14.80 13.36
N ASP A 85 16.35 14.19 14.00
CA ASP A 85 16.51 12.89 14.65
C ASP A 85 16.19 11.73 13.69
N ASN A 86 16.98 10.67 13.72
CA ASN A 86 16.62 9.44 13.01
C ASN A 86 15.60 8.63 13.82
N ILE A 87 14.34 8.58 13.36
CA ILE A 87 13.27 7.94 14.13
C ILE A 87 13.51 6.43 14.26
N ARG A 88 13.47 5.95 15.50
CA ARG A 88 13.51 4.53 15.83
C ARG A 88 12.09 3.97 15.91
N PHE A 89 11.82 2.95 15.12
CA PHE A 89 10.52 2.26 15.09
C PHE A 89 10.56 0.94 15.85
N ASP A 90 9.47 0.63 16.54
CA ASP A 90 9.14 -0.73 16.97
C ASP A 90 8.52 -1.48 15.80
N LEU A 91 9.33 -2.26 15.09
CA LEU A 91 8.92 -2.95 13.86
C LEU A 91 7.85 -4.01 14.14
N LYS A 92 7.85 -4.60 15.34
CA LYS A 92 6.88 -5.66 15.71
C LYS A 92 5.47 -5.11 15.92
N ASP A 93 5.34 -3.82 16.22
CA ASP A 93 4.04 -3.15 16.37
C ASP A 93 3.65 -2.34 15.12
N THR A 94 4.23 -2.70 13.96
CA THR A 94 3.76 -2.20 12.67
C THR A 94 2.46 -2.89 12.30
N ARG A 95 1.47 -2.13 11.85
CA ARG A 95 0.14 -2.64 11.50
C ARG A 95 -0.32 -2.09 10.16
N ALA A 96 -1.12 -2.85 9.43
CA ALA A 96 -1.81 -2.37 8.25
C ALA A 96 -3.28 -2.79 8.27
N PHE A 97 -4.13 -1.97 7.67
CA PHE A 97 -5.57 -2.23 7.60
C PHE A 97 -6.20 -1.49 6.41
N VAL A 98 -7.37 -1.96 5.97
CA VAL A 98 -8.18 -1.31 4.94
C VAL A 98 -8.82 -0.03 5.49
N GLY A 99 -8.89 1.01 4.67
CA GLY A 99 -9.50 2.30 5.00
C GLY A 99 -8.51 3.33 5.52
N THR A 100 -9.01 4.27 6.33
CA THR A 100 -8.23 5.41 6.83
C THR A 100 -8.00 5.28 8.33
N ARG A 101 -7.05 6.04 8.88
CA ARG A 101 -6.78 6.06 10.34
C ARG A 101 -8.03 6.20 11.22
N ARG A 102 -9.03 6.96 10.75
CA ARG A 102 -10.30 7.24 11.46
C ARG A 102 -11.42 6.24 11.14
N ARG A 103 -11.29 5.49 10.05
CA ARG A 103 -12.27 4.48 9.59
C ARG A 103 -11.51 3.20 9.26
N ARG A 104 -11.19 2.44 10.30
CA ARG A 104 -10.43 1.19 10.17
C ARG A 104 -11.39 0.06 9.78
N GLY A 105 -11.05 -0.62 8.70
CA GLY A 105 -11.68 -1.87 8.30
C GLY A 105 -10.84 -3.06 8.72
N GLU A 106 -10.84 -4.09 7.88
CA GLU A 106 -10.10 -5.33 8.08
C GLU A 106 -8.59 -5.10 8.22
N ASN A 107 -7.96 -5.84 9.13
CA ASN A 107 -6.50 -5.88 9.24
C ASN A 107 -5.88 -6.56 8.01
N ILE A 108 -4.73 -6.06 7.58
CA ILE A 108 -3.96 -6.65 6.49
C ILE A 108 -2.76 -7.36 7.10
N SER A 109 -2.60 -8.64 6.76
CA SER A 109 -1.45 -9.44 7.19
C SER A 109 -0.14 -8.89 6.61
N LEU A 110 0.88 -8.82 7.46
CA LEU A 110 2.22 -8.40 7.10
C LEU A 110 3.17 -9.59 7.08
N GLY A 111 4.10 -9.57 6.14
CA GLY A 111 5.29 -10.41 6.17
C GLY A 111 6.41 -9.75 6.98
N ALA A 112 7.60 -9.68 6.41
CA ALA A 112 8.73 -9.03 7.05
C ALA A 112 8.55 -7.51 7.15
N VAL A 113 8.89 -6.95 8.31
CA VAL A 113 9.09 -5.51 8.50
C VAL A 113 10.52 -5.30 8.96
N THR A 114 11.29 -4.56 8.17
CA THR A 114 12.73 -4.36 8.40
C THR A 114 13.08 -2.89 8.42
N ARG A 115 14.24 -2.55 9.00
CA ARG A 115 14.77 -1.19 9.00
C ARG A 115 16.26 -1.21 8.68
N ASP A 116 16.63 -0.39 7.70
CA ASP A 116 18.01 -0.02 7.45
C ASP A 116 18.28 1.32 8.16
N LYS A 117 19.27 1.31 9.05
CA LYS A 117 19.63 2.49 9.86
C LYS A 117 20.42 3.51 9.05
N GLU A 118 21.24 3.06 8.12
CA GLU A 118 22.14 3.88 7.30
C GLU A 118 21.32 4.68 6.31
N THR A 119 20.42 4.00 5.60
CA THR A 119 19.51 4.66 4.65
C THR A 119 18.26 5.25 5.33
N ARG A 120 18.08 5.09 6.65
CA ARG A 120 16.90 5.55 7.41
C ARG A 120 15.58 5.07 6.80
N THR A 121 15.55 3.82 6.34
CA THR A 121 14.42 3.26 5.58
C THR A 121 13.75 2.13 6.36
N VAL A 122 12.44 2.22 6.53
CA VAL A 122 11.59 1.09 6.98
C VAL A 122 10.97 0.45 5.75
N THR A 123 11.05 -0.88 5.66
CA THR A 123 10.46 -1.68 4.59
C THR A 123 9.36 -2.55 5.17
N VAL A 124 8.15 -2.46 4.61
CA VAL A 124 6.99 -3.26 4.99
C VAL A 124 6.60 -4.16 3.83
N LEU A 125 6.65 -5.47 4.05
CA LEU A 125 6.18 -6.48 3.12
C LEU A 125 4.75 -6.91 3.46
N PHE A 126 3.88 -6.95 2.45
CA PHE A 126 2.55 -7.54 2.54
C PHE A 126 2.61 -9.02 2.15
N ASN A 127 2.06 -9.87 3.01
CA ASN A 127 1.93 -11.30 2.74
C ASN A 127 0.58 -11.83 3.29
N PRO A 128 -0.42 -12.08 2.42
CA PRO A 128 -0.35 -11.98 0.96
C PRO A 128 -0.26 -10.52 0.45
N PRO A 129 0.18 -10.28 -0.81
CA PRO A 129 0.16 -8.96 -1.44
C PRO A 129 -1.24 -8.34 -1.47
N VAL A 130 -1.32 -7.01 -1.40
CA VAL A 130 -2.60 -6.28 -1.39
C VAL A 130 -3.13 -6.16 -2.82
N THR A 131 -4.33 -6.68 -3.06
CA THR A 131 -4.99 -6.59 -4.37
C THR A 131 -5.41 -5.16 -4.72
N PRO A 132 -5.42 -4.78 -6.02
CA PRO A 132 -5.90 -3.49 -6.49
C PRO A 132 -7.32 -3.11 -6.02
N GLY A 133 -7.61 -1.81 -6.01
CA GLY A 133 -8.95 -1.27 -5.70
C GLY A 133 -9.20 -1.01 -4.21
N LYS A 134 -8.12 -0.84 -3.44
CA LYS A 134 -8.20 -0.67 -1.98
C LYS A 134 -7.49 0.61 -1.55
N THR A 135 -8.13 1.37 -0.67
CA THR A 135 -7.41 2.33 0.18
C THR A 135 -6.96 1.60 1.44
N ILE A 136 -5.68 1.68 1.77
CA ILE A 136 -5.08 1.04 2.93
C ILE A 136 -4.34 2.06 3.79
N THR A 137 -4.17 1.76 5.08
CA THR A 137 -3.33 2.55 5.97
C THR A 137 -2.30 1.66 6.64
N ILE A 138 -1.05 2.12 6.65
CA ILE A 138 0.06 1.50 7.37
C ILE A 138 0.37 2.39 8.59
N GLY A 139 0.35 1.80 9.78
CA GLY A 139 0.74 2.43 11.03
C GLY A 139 2.12 1.95 11.45
N LEU A 140 3.10 2.85 11.43
CA LEU A 140 4.44 2.63 11.99
C LEU A 140 4.46 3.18 13.42
N ARG A 141 4.86 2.36 14.39
CA ARG A 141 4.98 2.81 15.78
C ARG A 141 6.41 3.25 16.07
N PRO A 142 6.70 4.56 16.23
CA PRO A 142 7.98 4.96 16.80
C PRO A 142 8.07 4.44 18.24
N VAL A 143 9.28 4.15 18.72
CA VAL A 143 9.50 3.88 20.16
C VAL A 143 9.09 5.11 20.97
N GLN A 144 9.45 6.29 20.44
CA GLN A 144 9.11 7.60 20.97
C GLN A 144 9.16 8.60 19.79
N ASN A 145 8.34 9.65 19.84
CA ASN A 145 8.47 10.79 18.94
C ASN A 145 9.88 11.42 19.03
N PRO A 146 10.31 12.19 18.02
CA PRO A 146 11.63 12.82 18.04
C PRO A 146 11.84 13.72 19.26
N PHE A 147 13.10 13.92 19.62
CA PHE A 147 13.54 14.89 20.62
C PHE A 147 13.43 16.32 20.07
N SER A 148 13.79 16.50 18.80
CA SER A 148 13.84 17.79 18.13
C SER A 148 12.51 18.11 17.46
N SER A 149 11.93 19.27 17.77
CA SER A 149 10.74 19.79 17.10
C SER A 149 11.01 20.07 15.61
N GLY A 150 9.98 20.10 14.79
CA GLY A 150 10.08 20.48 13.39
C GLY A 150 9.48 19.47 12.42
N VAL A 151 9.87 19.62 11.15
CA VAL A 151 9.35 18.83 10.03
C VAL A 151 10.19 17.59 9.82
N TYR A 152 9.50 16.46 9.68
CA TYR A 152 10.08 15.17 9.31
C TYR A 152 9.38 14.69 8.04
N LEU A 153 10.15 14.51 6.96
CA LEU A 153 9.65 14.06 5.67
C LEU A 153 10.02 12.60 5.44
N PHE A 154 9.01 11.80 5.09
CA PHE A 154 9.16 10.40 4.73
C PHE A 154 8.86 10.20 3.26
N GLY A 155 9.88 9.92 2.45
CA GLY A 155 9.70 9.52 1.07
C GLY A 155 9.10 8.11 1.01
N VAL A 156 7.91 7.99 0.41
CA VAL A 156 7.19 6.71 0.35
C VAL A 156 7.28 6.11 -1.04
N LYS A 157 7.69 4.85 -1.15
CA LYS A 157 7.68 4.10 -2.42
C LYS A 157 6.86 2.82 -2.30
N ALA A 158 6.17 2.47 -3.38
CA ALA A 158 5.41 1.24 -3.54
C ALA A 158 6.06 0.34 -4.59
N PHE A 159 6.02 -0.97 -4.38
CA PHE A 159 6.58 -1.96 -5.30
C PHE A 159 5.56 -3.06 -5.58
N PRO A 160 5.35 -3.43 -6.86
CA PRO A 160 4.50 -4.56 -7.22
C PRO A 160 5.15 -5.89 -6.84
N VAL A 161 4.45 -7.00 -7.09
CA VAL A 161 5.05 -8.34 -6.97
C VAL A 161 6.06 -8.57 -8.10
N GLY A 162 7.24 -9.10 -7.79
CA GLY A 162 8.19 -9.55 -8.80
C GLY A 162 9.64 -9.61 -8.32
N ALA A 163 10.48 -10.36 -9.04
CA ALA A 163 11.93 -10.42 -8.76
C ALA A 163 12.66 -9.13 -9.15
N LYS A 164 12.17 -8.45 -10.20
CA LYS A 164 12.68 -7.16 -10.68
C LYS A 164 11.51 -6.22 -10.87
N THR A 165 11.44 -5.19 -10.04
CA THR A 165 10.28 -4.29 -9.98
C THR A 165 10.70 -2.83 -10.07
N ALA A 166 9.92 -2.02 -10.78
CA ALA A 166 10.04 -0.58 -10.76
C ALA A 166 9.33 -0.03 -9.51
N GLY A 167 10.10 0.57 -8.59
CA GLY A 167 9.54 1.22 -7.42
C GLY A 167 8.88 2.55 -7.78
N GLN A 168 7.61 2.71 -7.42
CA GLN A 168 6.85 3.94 -7.63
C GLN A 168 7.00 4.88 -6.43
N PHE A 169 7.56 6.07 -6.64
CA PHE A 169 7.55 7.12 -5.62
C PHE A 169 6.17 7.76 -5.52
N MET A 170 5.59 7.73 -4.32
CA MET A 170 4.23 8.23 -4.07
C MET A 170 4.21 9.63 -3.44
N GLY A 171 5.38 10.21 -3.17
CA GLY A 171 5.54 11.52 -2.56
C GLY A 171 6.08 11.45 -1.13
N TYR A 172 6.13 12.62 -0.49
CA TYR A 172 6.59 12.78 0.88
C TYR A 172 5.41 12.82 1.85
N GLY A 173 5.44 11.94 2.85
CA GLY A 173 4.62 12.06 4.04
C GLY A 173 5.25 13.04 5.01
N ARG A 174 4.56 14.15 5.30
CA ARG A 174 5.03 15.19 6.22
C ARG A 174 4.47 14.97 7.62
N LEU A 175 5.35 14.90 8.60
CA LEU A 175 4.99 14.94 10.03
C LEU A 175 5.62 16.18 10.66
N GLN A 176 4.83 16.90 11.45
CA GLN A 176 5.29 18.03 12.25
C GLN A 176 5.23 17.63 13.72
N PHE A 177 6.33 17.88 14.42
CA PHE A 177 6.40 17.73 15.87
C PHE A 177 6.62 19.08 16.54
N TYR A 178 5.99 19.26 17.69
CA TYR A 178 6.04 20.47 18.50
C TYR A 178 6.61 20.14 19.86
N GLY A 179 7.33 21.08 20.44
CA GLY A 179 7.87 20.97 21.78
C GLY A 179 8.64 22.23 22.09
N ASP A 180 8.72 22.56 23.36
CA ASP A 180 9.47 23.73 23.79
C ASP A 180 10.96 23.40 23.61
N LEU A 181 11.59 24.04 22.63
CA LEU A 181 13.02 24.31 22.73
C LEU A 181 13.14 25.15 23.98
N PHE A 182 13.87 24.68 25.00
CA PHE A 182 14.13 25.41 26.24
C PHE A 182 14.17 26.93 26.00
N ASP A 183 13.22 27.68 26.58
CA ASP A 183 13.34 29.13 26.78
C ASP A 183 14.51 29.42 27.75
#